data_AF-A0A934KHZ8-F1
#
_entry.id   AF-A0A934KHZ8-F1
#
_cell.length_a   1.000
_cell.length_b   1.000
_cell.length_c   1.000
_cell.angle_alpha   90.00
_cell.angle_beta   90.00
_cell.angle_gamma   90.00
#
_symmetry.space_group_name_H-M   'P 1'
#
loop_
_entity.id
_entity.type
_entity.pdbx_description
1 polymer ?
#
loop_
_entity_poly.entity_id
_entity_poly.type
_entity_poly.pdbx_seq_one_letter_code
_entity_poly.pdbx_strand_id
1 'polypeptide(L)' 'MASEHTPADDIVYDLVSIQYHALRAAEAHGKYEQDAHGHQDVVEFLRQCKAEDAQRAVRCHELLGKLTAAGGIG' A
#
# COMPACT_ATOMS: atom_id res chain seq x y z
N MET A 1 -8.39 -15.62 -25.48
CA MET A 1 -8.72 -16.10 -24.13
C MET A 1 -8.87 -14.86 -23.25
N ALA A 2 -10.08 -14.30 -23.19
CA ALA A 2 -10.39 -13.25 -22.23
C ALA A 2 -10.71 -13.98 -20.93
N SER A 3 -9.80 -13.95 -19.95
CA SER A 3 -10.12 -14.41 -18.60
C SER A 3 -11.21 -13.48 -18.07
N GLU A 4 -12.41 -14.01 -17.85
CA GLU A 4 -13.49 -13.26 -17.22
C GLU A 4 -13.11 -13.04 -15.76
N HIS A 5 -12.49 -11.89 -15.47
CA HIS A 5 -12.23 -11.47 -14.10
C HIS A 5 -13.55 -11.17 -13.42
N THR A 6 -13.77 -11.75 -12.23
CA THR A 6 -14.95 -11.37 -11.44
C THR A 6 -14.68 -10.01 -10.78
N PRO A 7 -15.72 -9.20 -10.50
CA PRO A 7 -15.53 -7.95 -9.75
C PRO A 7 -14.88 -8.14 -8.38
N ALA A 8 -14.98 -9.34 -7.79
CA ALA A 8 -14.29 -9.68 -6.55
C ALA A 8 -12.78 -9.88 -6.77
N ASP A 9 -12.37 -10.51 -7.87
CA ASP A 9 -10.95 -10.63 -8.26
C ASP A 9 -10.33 -9.26 -8.50
N ASP A 10 -11.07 -8.35 -9.13
CA ASP A 10 -10.63 -6.97 -9.38
C ASP A 10 -10.40 -6.22 -8.05
N ILE A 11 -11.32 -6.31 -7.10
CA ILE A 11 -11.17 -5.63 -5.80
C ILE A 11 -10.02 -6.23 -4.98
N VAL A 12 -9.83 -7.55 -5.00
CA VAL A 12 -8.69 -8.18 -4.31
C VAL A 12 -7.38 -7.76 -4.96
N TYR A 13 -7.32 -7.78 -6.29
CA TYR A 13 -6.15 -7.34 -7.05
C TYR A 13 -5.81 -5.87 -6.76
N ASP A 14 -6.82 -5.00 -6.72
CA ASP A 14 -6.67 -3.58 -6.41
C ASP A 14 -6.10 -3.37 -5.00
N LEU A 15 -6.63 -4.07 -4.00
CA LEU A 15 -6.16 -3.97 -2.62
C LEU A 15 -4.73 -4.50 -2.45
N VAL A 16 -4.38 -5.60 -3.11
CA VAL A 16 -3.01 -6.14 -3.11
C VAL A 16 -2.06 -5.17 -3.80
N SER A 17 -2.48 -4.59 -4.93
CA SER A 17 -1.69 -3.61 -5.68
C SER A 17 -1.41 -2.36 -4.83
N ILE A 18 -2.44 -1.80 -4.18
CA ILE A 18 -2.28 -0.65 -3.29
C ILE A 18 -1.34 -1.00 -2.12
N GLN A 19 -1.54 -2.15 -1.47
CA GLN A 19 -0.67 -2.59 -0.37
C GLN A 19 0.79 -2.69 -0.81
N TYR A 20 1.04 -3.33 -1.95
CA TYR A 20 2.38 -3.50 -2.50
C TYR A 20 3.06 -2.16 -2.79
N HIS A 21 2.37 -1.24 -3.48
CA HIS A 21 2.93 0.06 -3.82
C HIS A 21 3.16 0.94 -2.59
N ALA A 22 2.28 0.88 -1.59
CA ALA A 22 2.48 1.59 -0.33
C ALA A 22 3.72 1.09 0.42
N LEU A 23 3.91 -0.23 0.51
CA LEU A 23 5.09 -0.83 1.14
C LEU A 23 6.38 -0.45 0.39
N ARG A 24 6.36 -0.49 -0.94
CA ARG A 24 7.51 -0.07 -1.77
C ARG A 24 7.83 1.41 -1.63
N ALA A 25 6.82 2.27 -1.56
CA ALA A 25 7.02 3.70 -1.32
C ALA A 25 7.65 3.94 0.06
N ALA A 26 7.12 3.28 1.11
CA ALA A 26 7.65 3.36 2.47
C ALA A 26 9.13 2.93 2.59
N GLU A 27 9.54 1.90 1.84
CA GLU A 27 10.93 1.47 1.73
C GLU A 27 11.80 2.55 1.05
N ALA A 28 11.33 3.12 -0.07
CA ALA A 28 12.04 4.15 -0.82
C ALA A 28 12.22 5.45 -0.02
N HIS A 29 11.24 5.84 0.79
CA HIS A 29 11.31 7.06 1.60
C HIS A 29 12.53 7.11 2.53
N GLY A 30 13.02 5.97 3.02
CA GLY A 30 14.23 5.94 3.85
C GLY A 30 15.48 6.46 3.11
N LYS A 31 15.57 6.22 1.80
CA LYS A 31 16.62 6.80 0.97
C LYS A 31 16.36 8.29 0.72
N TYR A 32 15.12 8.67 0.46
CA TYR A 32 14.76 10.08 0.22
C TYR A 32 15.02 10.96 1.45
N GLU A 33 14.81 10.43 2.66
CA GLU A 33 15.16 11.13 3.91
C GLU A 33 16.68 11.39 4.01
N GLN A 34 17.53 10.50 3.48
CA GLN A 34 18.97 10.69 3.44
C GLN A 34 19.36 11.74 2.39
N ASP A 35 18.72 11.69 1.22
CA ASP A 35 18.95 12.64 0.12
C ASP A 35 18.50 14.07 0.50
N ALA A 36 17.50 14.21 1.37
CA ALA A 36 16.99 15.50 1.87
C ALA A 36 17.82 16.13 3.01
N HIS A 37 19.09 15.74 3.18
CA HIS A 37 19.95 16.29 4.20
C HIS A 37 20.07 17.82 4.09
N GLY A 38 19.86 18.53 5.21
CA GLY A 38 19.84 20.00 5.26
C GLY A 38 18.50 20.64 4.93
N HIS A 39 17.49 19.87 4.54
CA HIS A 39 16.13 20.33 4.23
C HIS A 39 15.12 19.72 5.21
N GLN A 40 15.02 20.33 6.40
CA GLN A 40 14.24 19.76 7.51
C GLN A 40 12.74 19.64 7.19
N ASP A 41 12.18 20.62 6.48
CA ASP A 41 10.79 20.62 6.00
C ASP A 41 10.51 19.45 5.03
N VAL A 42 11.45 19.18 4.12
CA VAL A 42 11.36 18.05 3.19
C VAL A 42 11.47 16.72 3.93
N VAL A 43 12.37 16.59 4.90
CA VAL A 43 12.50 15.38 5.74
C VAL A 43 11.21 15.11 6.51
N GLU A 44 10.58 16.15 7.08
CA GLU A 44 9.32 16.02 7.81
C GLU A 44 8.18 15.57 6.89
N PHE A 45 8.08 16.15 5.70
CA PHE A 45 7.12 15.71 4.68
C PHE A 45 7.33 14.25 4.26
N LEU A 46 8.56 13.82 4.01
CA LEU A 46 8.87 12.43 3.63
C LEU A 46 8.50 11.44 4.75
N ARG A 47 8.74 11.81 6.01
CA ARG A 47 8.30 11.00 7.17
C ARG A 47 6.78 10.91 7.26
N GLN A 48 6.07 12.00 6.98
CA GLN A 48 4.62 11.99 6.90
C GLN A 48 4.15 11.03 5.80
N CYS A 49 4.67 11.14 4.58
CA CYS A 49 4.33 10.23 3.48
C CYS A 49 4.55 8.75 3.86
N LYS A 50 5.68 8.44 4.50
CA LYS A 50 6.00 7.10 4.98
C LYS A 50 5.02 6.58 6.02
N ALA A 51 4.60 7.42 6.96
CA ALA A 51 3.60 7.05 7.96
C ALA A 51 2.24 6.77 7.30
N GLU A 52 1.83 7.60 6.34
CA GLU A 52 0.60 7.41 5.58
C GLU A 52 0.64 6.12 4.73
N ASP A 53 1.75 5.83 4.06
CA ASP A 53 1.93 4.60 3.30
C ASP A 53 1.86 3.35 4.18
N ALA A 54 2.48 3.39 5.37
CA ALA A 54 2.36 2.31 6.34
C ALA A 54 0.91 2.09 6.78
N GLN A 55 0.16 3.18 7.05
CA GLN A 55 -1.26 3.08 7.38
C GLN A 55 -2.10 2.52 6.23
N ARG A 56 -1.84 2.94 4.98
CA ARG A 56 -2.50 2.38 3.78
C ARG A 56 -2.25 0.87 3.67
N ALA A 57 -1.01 0.43 3.84
CA ALA A 57 -0.66 -0.98 3.76
C ALA A 57 -1.39 -1.84 4.80
N VAL A 58 -1.44 -1.38 6.06
CA VAL A 58 -2.19 -2.04 7.15
C VAL A 58 -3.68 -2.08 6.81
N ARG A 59 -4.25 -0.96 6.35
CA ARG A 59 -5.67 -0.90 6.02
C ARG A 59 -6.05 -1.85 4.89
N CYS A 60 -5.23 -1.93 3.84
CA CYS A 60 -5.42 -2.91 2.77
C CYS A 60 -5.35 -4.35 3.30
N HIS A 61 -4.44 -4.65 4.24
CA HIS A 61 -4.33 -5.98 4.86
C HIS A 61 -5.62 -6.36 5.60
N GLU A 62 -6.16 -5.44 6.40
CA GLU A 62 -7.42 -5.64 7.12
C GLU A 62 -8.60 -5.88 6.18
N LEU A 63 -8.68 -5.11 5.09
CA LEU A 63 -9.74 -5.25 4.09
C LEU A 63 -9.66 -6.59 3.36
N LEU A 64 -8.45 -7.00 2.97
CA LEU A 64 -8.20 -8.33 2.39
C LEU A 64 -8.63 -9.44 3.35
N GLY A 65 -8.28 -9.33 4.64
CA GLY A 65 -8.70 -10.29 5.67
C GLY A 65 -10.22 -10.37 5.84
N LYS A 66 -10.94 -9.25 5.69
CA LYS A 66 -12.41 -9.24 5.73
C LYS A 66 -13.03 -9.91 4.50
N LEU A 67 -12.47 -9.67 3.32
CA LEU A 67 -12.95 -10.28 2.07
C LEU A 67 -12.73 -11.80 2.08
N THR A 68 -11.58 -12.27 2.56
CA THR A 68 -11.28 -13.71 2.66
C THR A 68 -12.11 -14.40 3.75
N ALA A 69 -12.43 -13.72 4.85
CA ALA A 69 -13.22 -14.28 5.95
C ALA A 69 -14.74 -14.27 5.71
N ALA A 70 -15.27 -13.30 4.95
CA ALA A 70 -16.71 -13.14 4.72
C ALA A 70 -17.32 -14.15 3.73
N GLY A 71 -16.49 -14.88 2.98
CA GLY A 71 -16.93 -16.02 2.17
C GLY A 71 -16.36 -16.05 0.76
N GLY A 72 -15.53 -17.07 0.47
CA GLY A 72 -15.41 -17.65 -0.87
C GLY A 72 -14.50 -16.92 -1.87
N ILE A 73 -13.19 -17.02 -1.67
CA ILE A 73 -12.25 -17.16 -2.79
C ILE A 73 -11.54 -18.50 -2.60
N GLY A 74 -12.25 -19.55 -3.03
CA GLY A 74 -11.84 -20.95 -3.08
C GLY A 74 -12.63 -21.63 -4.19
#